data_AF-A0A0P9E6K3-F1
#
_entry.id   AF-A0A0P9E6K3-F1
#
_cell.length_a   1.000
_cell.length_b   1.000
_cell.length_c   1.000
_cell.angle_alpha   90.00
_cell.angle_beta   90.00
_cell.angle_gamma   90.00
#
_symmetry.space_group_name_H-M   'P 1'
#
loop_
_entity.id
_entity.type
_entity.pdbx_description
1 polymer ?
#
loop_
_entity_poly.entity_id
_entity_poly.type
_entity_poly.pdbx_seq_one_letter_code
_entity_poly.pdbx_strand_id
1 'polypeptide(L)'
;MSNQIFLSESEKRCLALILRRQKAERSPYIPIPFLKLVPDYKRVLKELNRKALVSYYKKGEAVGLSEDGLYLALALIREGY
;
A
#
# COMPACT_ATOMS: atom_id res chain seq x y z
N MET A 1 -12.94 0.77 20.53
CA MET A 1 -13.57 1.52 19.42
C MET A 1 -12.79 1.23 18.16
N SER A 2 -13.35 0.46 17.24
CA SER A 2 -12.73 0.19 15.94
C SER A 2 -12.76 1.47 15.11
N ASN A 3 -11.62 2.14 14.98
CA ASN A 3 -11.45 3.21 14.02
C ASN A 3 -11.58 2.58 12.62
N GLN A 4 -12.76 2.66 12.00
CA GLN A 4 -12.95 2.16 10.65
C GLN A 4 -12.17 3.07 9.69
N ILE A 5 -11.03 2.57 9.21
CA ILE A 5 -10.22 3.28 8.20
C ILE A 5 -10.94 3.17 6.87
N PHE A 6 -11.51 4.28 6.39
CA PHE A 6 -12.15 4.33 5.08
C PHE A 6 -11.10 4.43 3.98
N LEU A 7 -11.14 3.51 3.02
CA LEU A 7 -10.24 3.48 1.87
C LEU A 7 -11.03 3.68 0.57
N SER A 8 -10.54 4.60 -0.26
CA SER A 8 -10.98 4.74 -1.65
C SER A 8 -10.52 3.54 -2.50
N GLU A 9 -11.14 3.34 -3.66
CA GLU A 9 -10.78 2.26 -4.57
C GLU A 9 -9.32 2.28 -5.01
N SER A 10 -8.75 3.46 -5.28
CA SER A 10 -7.33 3.60 -5.65
C SER A 10 -6.40 3.23 -4.50
N GLU A 11 -6.78 3.55 -3.26
CA GLU A 11 -6.02 3.17 -2.06
C GLU A 11 -6.02 1.66 -1.84
N LYS A 12 -7.20 1.02 -1.96
CA LYS A 12 -7.34 -0.44 -1.88
C LYS A 12 -6.47 -1.14 -2.92
N ARG A 13 -6.59 -0.72 -4.19
CA ARG A 13 -5.78 -1.25 -5.29
C ARG A 13 -4.29 -1.07 -5.05
N CYS A 14 -3.88 0.08 -4.52
CA CYS A 14 -2.48 0.37 -4.23
C CYS A 14 -1.93 -0.55 -3.13
N LEU A 15 -2.66 -0.71 -2.01
CA LEU A 15 -2.26 -1.62 -0.93
C LEU A 15 -2.11 -3.07 -1.41
N ALA A 16 -3.09 -3.58 -2.16
CA ALA A 16 -3.03 -4.91 -2.74
C ALA A 16 -1.84 -5.07 -3.70
N LEU A 17 -1.58 -4.06 -4.53
CA LEU A 17 -0.44 -4.06 -5.46
C LEU A 17 0.91 -4.06 -4.72
N ILE A 18 1.06 -3.24 -3.67
CA ILE A 18 2.27 -3.21 -2.84
C ILE A 18 2.53 -4.62 -2.27
N LEU A 19 1.52 -5.24 -1.65
CA LEU A 19 1.68 -6.57 -1.05
C LEU A 19 2.06 -7.64 -2.08
N ARG A 20 1.41 -7.65 -3.25
CA ARG A 20 1.73 -8.60 -4.33
C ARG A 20 3.18 -8.46 -4.78
N ARG A 21 3.66 -7.22 -4.93
CA ARG A 21 5.04 -6.94 -5.34
C ARG A 21 6.05 -7.32 -4.26
N GLN A 22 5.78 -6.99 -3.00
CA GLN A 22 6.61 -7.44 -1.86
C GLN A 22 6.76 -8.96 -1.83
N LYS A 23 5.68 -9.71 -2.05
CA LYS A 23 5.70 -11.19 -2.13
C LYS A 23 6.49 -11.70 -3.33
N ALA A 24 6.28 -11.13 -4.50
CA ALA A 24 6.96 -11.54 -5.73
C ALA A 24 8.48 -11.29 -5.65
N GLU A 25 8.89 -10.14 -5.10
CA GLU A 25 10.29 -9.74 -4.98
C GLU A 25 10.95 -10.24 -3.69
N ARG A 26 10.18 -10.86 -2.79
CA ARG A 26 10.61 -11.27 -1.44
C ARG A 26 11.29 -10.14 -0.67
N SER A 27 10.76 -8.92 -0.82
CA SER A 27 11.31 -7.69 -0.24
C SER A 27 10.25 -6.98 0.59
N PRO A 28 10.59 -6.45 1.79
CA PRO A 28 9.66 -5.67 2.60
C PRO A 28 9.38 -4.28 2.03
N TYR A 29 10.13 -3.84 1.01
CA TYR A 29 9.91 -2.57 0.34
C TYR A 29 9.92 -2.76 -1.17
N ILE A 30 9.12 -1.96 -1.88
CA ILE A 30 9.11 -1.95 -3.34
C ILE A 30 9.44 -0.55 -3.86
N PRO A 31 10.14 -0.43 -5.00
CA PRO A 31 10.32 0.83 -5.69
C PRO A 31 8.98 1.51 -6.03
N ILE A 32 8.84 2.79 -5.68
CA ILE A 32 7.64 3.58 -6.03
C ILE A 32 7.32 3.59 -7.54
N PRO A 33 8.29 3.55 -8.48
CA PRO A 33 8.00 3.45 -9.90
C PRO A 33 7.09 2.27 -10.30
N PHE A 34 7.06 1.17 -9.53
CA PHE A 34 6.14 0.06 -9.79
C PHE A 34 4.67 0.39 -9.54
N LEU A 35 4.40 1.47 -8.82
CA LEU A 35 3.05 1.93 -8.51
C LEU A 35 2.50 2.93 -9.54
N LYS A 36 3.27 3.27 -10.59
CA LYS A 36 2.80 4.14 -11.68
C LYS A 36 1.55 3.63 -12.40
N LEU A 37 1.23 2.34 -12.27
CA LEU A 37 0.01 1.72 -12.79
C LEU A 37 -1.25 2.17 -12.04
N VAL A 38 -1.10 2.70 -10.83
CA VAL A 38 -2.21 3.27 -10.05
C VAL A 38 -2.38 4.74 -10.42
N PRO A 39 -3.58 5.17 -10.87
CA PRO A 39 -3.87 6.58 -11.08
C PRO A 39 -3.60 7.40 -9.81
N ASP A 40 -2.99 8.57 -9.95
CA ASP A 40 -2.64 9.45 -8.84
C ASP A 40 -1.83 8.78 -7.72
N TYR A 41 -1.01 7.77 -8.04
CA TYR A 41 -0.28 6.97 -7.05
C TYR A 41 0.50 7.78 -6.01
N LYS A 42 1.06 8.94 -6.38
CA LYS A 42 1.76 9.83 -5.43
C LYS A 42 0.82 10.36 -4.35
N ARG A 43 -0.38 10.81 -4.74
CA ARG A 43 -1.41 11.28 -3.81
C ARG A 43 -1.94 10.11 -2.97
N VAL A 44 -2.20 8.96 -3.61
CA VAL A 44 -2.65 7.75 -2.92
C VAL A 44 -1.66 7.30 -1.85
N LEU A 45 -0.36 7.24 -2.18
CA LEU A 45 0.69 6.89 -1.22
C LEU A 45 0.77 7.88 -0.06
N LYS A 46 0.59 9.18 -0.33
CA LYS A 46 0.57 10.21 0.71
C LYS A 46 -0.60 10.02 1.67
N GLU A 47 -1.79 9.72 1.16
CA GLU A 47 -2.97 9.43 2.00
C GLU A 47 -2.81 8.13 2.78
N LEU A 48 -2.30 7.06 2.15
CA LEU A 48 -2.00 5.80 2.84
C LEU A 48 -0.96 5.99 3.95
N ASN A 49 0.06 6.82 3.72
CA ASN A 49 1.07 7.13 4.73
C ASN A 49 0.47 7.96 5.88
N ARG A 50 -0.39 8.93 5.56
CA ARG A 50 -1.15 9.70 6.56
C ARG A 50 -2.05 8.81 7.41
N LYS A 51 -2.61 7.75 6.82
CA LYS A 51 -3.40 6.71 7.50
C LYS A 51 -2.53 5.66 8.23
N ALA A 52 -1.22 5.84 8.28
CA ALA A 52 -0.25 4.92 8.86
C ALA A 52 -0.27 3.48 8.28
N LEU A 53 -0.71 3.34 7.02
CA LEU A 53 -0.79 2.04 6.34
C LEU A 53 0.47 1.70 5.53
N VAL A 54 1.27 2.71 5.19
CA VAL A 54 2.52 2.53 4.46
C VAL A 54 3.62 3.40 5.04
N SER A 55 4.87 3.01 4.84
CA SER A 55 6.06 3.77 5.21
C SER A 55 6.98 3.95 4.02
N TYR A 56 7.55 5.15 3.90
CA TYR A 56 8.54 5.46 2.87
C TYR A 56 9.93 4.99 3.32
N TYR A 57 10.73 4.51 2.36
CA TYR A 57 12.10 4.05 2.57
C TYR A 57 13.05 4.70 1.56
N LYS A 58 14.36 4.74 1.87
CA LYS A 58 15.41 5.37 1.04
C LYS A 58 15.01 6.75 0.50
N LYS A 59 14.80 7.71 1.40
CA LYS A 59 14.41 9.10 1.05
C LYS A 59 13.16 9.20 0.15
N GLY A 60 12.24 8.23 0.24
CA GLY A 60 11.01 8.21 -0.54
C GLY A 60 11.15 7.59 -1.94
N GLU A 61 12.18 6.78 -2.18
CA GLU A 61 12.32 6.02 -3.43
C GLU A 61 11.54 4.70 -3.41
N ALA A 62 11.31 4.15 -2.22
CA ALA A 62 10.60 2.90 -2.00
C ALA A 62 9.50 3.04 -0.94
N VAL A 63 8.55 2.11 -0.94
CA VAL A 63 7.46 2.05 0.01
C VAL A 63 7.23 0.63 0.50
N GLY A 64 6.91 0.49 1.78
CA GLY A 64 6.50 -0.76 2.42
C GLY A 64 5.17 -0.61 3.13
N LEU A 65 4.53 -1.73 3.43
CA LEU A 65 3.34 -1.77 4.28
C LEU A 65 3.75 -1.66 5.76
N SER A 66 2.96 -0.94 6.55
CA SER A 66 2.96 -1.13 8.00
C SER A 66 2.26 -2.45 8.37
N GLU A 67 2.23 -2.78 9.65
CA GLU A 67 1.50 -3.96 10.14
C GLU A 67 0.00 -3.87 9.81
N ASP A 68 -0.65 -2.73 10.10
CA ASP A 68 -2.05 -2.49 9.75
C ASP A 68 -2.28 -2.52 8.23
N GLY A 69 -1.36 -1.92 7.46
CA GLY A 69 -1.40 -1.96 6.00
C GLY A 69 -1.30 -3.38 5.44
N LEU A 70 -0.49 -4.24 6.07
CA LEU A 70 -0.34 -5.65 5.70
C LEU A 70 -1.64 -6.41 5.94
N TYR A 71 -2.25 -6.28 7.13
CA TYR A 71 -3.51 -6.96 7.43
C TYR A 71 -4.65 -6.51 6.50
N LEU A 72 -4.76 -5.21 6.24
CA LEU A 72 -5.74 -4.68 5.29
C LEU A 72 -5.48 -5.18 3.86
N ALA A 73 -4.23 -5.15 3.39
CA ALA A 73 -3.88 -5.65 2.06
C ALA A 73 -4.17 -7.16 1.92
N LEU A 74 -3.96 -7.95 2.97
CA LEU A 74 -4.33 -9.38 2.99
C LEU A 74 -5.84 -9.58 2.88
N ALA A 75 -6.64 -8.79 3.59
CA ALA A 75 -8.10 -8.83 3.51
C ALA A 75 -8.57 -8.46 2.09
N LEU A 76 -8.04 -7.39 1.52
CA LEU A 76 -8.38 -6.92 0.17
C LEU A 76 -8.06 -7.96 -0.90
N ILE A 77 -6.91 -8.65 -0.81
CA ILE A 77 -6.57 -9.74 -1.76
C ILE A 77 -7.61 -10.87 -1.69
N ARG A 78 -8.14 -11.20 -0.51
CA ARG A 78 -9.19 -12.22 -0.36
C ARG A 78 -10.53 -11.78 -0.96
N GLU A 79 -10.78 -10.48 -0.99
CA GLU A 79 -11.98 -9.87 -1.61
C GLU A 79 -11.85 -9.70 -3.13
N GLY A 80 -10.70 -10.04 -3.73
CA GLY A 80 -10.47 -10.00 -5.17
C GLY A 80 -9.77 -8.75 -5.69
N TYR A 81 -9.24 -7.89 -4.82
CA TYR A 81 -8.38 -6.77 -5.21
C TYR A 81 -7.00 -7.21 -5.61
#